data_AF-A0AA38HJ06-F1
#
_entry.id   AF-A0AA38HJ06-F1
#
_cell.length_a   1.000
_cell.length_b   1.000
_cell.length_c   1.000
_cell.angle_alpha   90.00
_cell.angle_beta   90.00
_cell.angle_gamma   90.00
#
_symmetry.space_group_name_H-M   'P 1'
#
loop_
_entity.id
_entity.type
_entity.pdbx_description
1 polymer ?
#
loop_
_entity_poly.entity_id
_entity_poly.type
_entity_poly.pdbx_seq_one_letter_code
_entity_poly.pdbx_strand_id
1 'polypeptide(L)'
;MRIAGRVLAEGLKKLKAMIKPGVNVLELDAAFAKHIADNDCQSNFKGYQGFPATICVSINEQLIHGIPTDRVIKEGDIVSVDGGCIYQG
;
A
#
# COMPACT_ATOMS: atom_id res chain seq x y z
N MET A 1 -5.22 14.03 12.28
CA MET A 1 -5.13 14.22 10.80
C MET A 1 -3.76 14.61 10.26
N ARG A 2 -3.09 15.68 10.74
CA ARG A 2 -1.78 16.07 10.17
C ARG A 2 -0.70 14.99 10.23
N ILE A 3 -0.59 14.27 11.35
CA ILE A 3 0.40 13.21 11.54
C ILE A 3 0.11 12.03 10.60
N ALA A 4 -1.08 11.43 10.70
CA ALA A 4 -1.52 10.35 9.81
C ALA A 4 -1.38 10.70 8.32
N GLY A 5 -1.78 11.90 7.91
CA GLY A 5 -1.65 12.34 6.51
C GLY A 5 -0.20 12.45 6.05
N ARG A 6 0.71 12.94 6.91
CA ARG A 6 2.15 13.00 6.61
C ARG A 6 2.74 11.59 6.48
N VAL A 7 2.46 10.70 7.45
CA VAL A 7 2.95 9.32 7.44
C VAL A 7 2.44 8.58 6.19
N LEU A 8 1.16 8.75 5.84
CA LEU A 8 0.59 8.19 4.62
C LEU A 8 1.32 8.70 3.37
N ALA A 9 1.51 10.01 3.24
CA ALA A 9 2.19 10.60 2.08
C ALA A 9 3.66 10.12 1.94
N GLU A 10 4.38 10.01 3.05
CA GLU A 10 5.74 9.46 3.09
C GLU A 10 5.75 7.98 2.68
N GLY A 11 4.77 7.19 3.14
CA GLY A 11 4.60 5.79 2.76
C GLY A 11 4.33 5.63 1.27
N LEU A 12 3.38 6.38 0.70
CA LEU A 12 3.07 6.36 -0.73
C LEU A 12 4.28 6.80 -1.58
N LYS A 13 5.06 7.78 -1.11
CA LYS A 13 6.30 8.20 -1.77
C LYS A 13 7.34 7.08 -1.79
N LYS A 14 7.48 6.35 -0.68
CA LYS A 14 8.37 5.18 -0.59
C LYS A 14 7.93 4.08 -1.56
N LEU A 15 6.64 3.75 -1.60
CA LEU A 15 6.11 2.74 -2.53
C LEU A 15 6.33 3.14 -3.99
N LYS A 16 6.09 4.42 -4.34
CA LYS A 16 6.37 4.93 -5.68
C LYS A 16 7.82 4.70 -6.11
N ALA A 17 8.79 4.81 -5.20
CA ALA A 17 10.20 4.54 -5.49
C ALA A 17 10.53 3.04 -5.61
N MET A 18 9.70 2.16 -5.01
CA MET A 18 9.85 0.72 -5.10
C MET A 18 9.21 0.14 -6.37
N ILE A 19 8.14 0.74 -6.90
CA ILE A 19 7.42 0.25 -8.08
C ILE A 19 8.33 0.27 -9.31
N LYS A 20 8.66 -0.92 -9.80
CA LYS A 20 9.44 -1.18 -11.02
C LYS A 20 9.21 -2.64 -11.47
N PRO A 21 9.52 -2.99 -12.72
CA PRO A 21 9.44 -4.37 -13.17
C PRO A 21 10.24 -5.32 -12.27
N GLY A 22 9.68 -6.51 -12.02
CA GLY A 22 10.30 -7.54 -11.19
C GLY A 22 9.96 -7.45 -9.70
N VAL A 23 9.32 -6.39 -9.23
CA VAL A 23 8.86 -6.29 -7.83
C VAL A 23 7.56 -7.04 -7.61
N ASN A 24 7.52 -7.89 -6.58
CA ASN A 24 6.30 -8.55 -6.15
C ASN A 24 5.42 -7.56 -5.37
N VAL A 25 4.11 -7.52 -5.63
CA VAL A 25 3.22 -6.57 -4.94
C VAL A 25 3.07 -6.86 -3.45
N LEU A 26 3.36 -8.09 -2.98
CA LEU A 26 3.47 -8.39 -1.55
C LEU A 26 4.61 -7.64 -0.87
N GLU A 27 5.70 -7.34 -1.58
CA GLU A 27 6.81 -6.56 -1.04
C GLU A 27 6.40 -5.10 -0.79
N LEU A 28 5.52 -4.56 -1.65
CA LEU A 28 4.95 -3.23 -1.47
C LEU A 28 4.07 -3.17 -0.22
N ASP A 29 3.19 -4.17 -0.04
CA ASP A 29 2.34 -4.25 1.15
C ASP A 29 3.18 -4.38 2.43
N ALA A 30 4.17 -5.27 2.45
CA ALA A 30 5.07 -5.43 3.58
C ALA A 30 5.85 -4.14 3.91
N ALA A 31 6.34 -3.43 2.88
CA ALA A 31 7.08 -2.18 3.07
C ALA A 31 6.20 -1.04 3.62
N PHE A 32 4.93 -0.97 3.21
CA PHE A 32 3.97 -0.02 3.75
C PHE A 32 3.56 -0.36 5.17
N ALA A 33 3.23 -1.64 5.43
CA ALA A 33 2.89 -2.14 6.76
C ALA A 33 3.99 -1.82 7.78
N LYS A 34 5.25 -2.04 7.40
CA LYS A 34 6.40 -1.66 8.23
C LYS A 34 6.49 -0.14 8.44
N HIS A 35 6.34 0.65 7.38
CA HIS A 35 6.44 2.12 7.45
C HIS A 35 5.42 2.72 8.41
N ILE A 36 4.15 2.30 8.33
CA ILE A 36 3.11 2.83 9.22
C ILE A 36 3.33 2.37 10.66
N ALA A 37 3.75 1.11 10.88
CA ALA A 37 4.06 0.60 12.21
C ALA A 37 5.24 1.33 12.87
N ASP A 38 6.30 1.64 12.11
CA ASP A 38 7.46 2.41 12.59
C ASP A 38 7.10 3.86 12.97
N ASN A 39 5.91 4.35 12.59
CA ASN A 39 5.41 5.69 12.87
C ASN A 39 4.18 5.70 13.81
N ASP A 40 4.02 4.64 14.62
CA ASP A 40 2.90 4.47 15.56
C ASP A 40 1.51 4.56 14.89
N CYS A 41 1.43 4.21 13.61
CA CYS A 41 0.18 4.13 12.86
C CYS A 41 -0.29 2.68 12.69
N GLN A 42 -1.59 2.52 12.51
CA GLN A 42 -2.23 1.27 12.10
C GLN A 42 -2.86 1.40 10.71
N SER A 43 -3.05 0.27 10.02
CA SER A 43 -3.80 0.26 8.76
C SER A 43 -5.29 0.32 9.04
N ASN A 44 -6.01 1.17 8.31
CA ASN A 44 -7.47 1.18 8.26
C ASN A 44 -8.04 0.16 7.26
N PHE A 45 -7.20 -0.48 6.44
CA PHE A 45 -7.62 -1.43 5.41
C PHE A 45 -7.56 -2.86 5.94
N LYS A 46 -6.46 -3.21 6.61
CA LYS A 46 -6.25 -4.57 7.11
C LYS A 46 -7.32 -4.95 8.14
N GLY A 47 -8.10 -5.98 7.82
CA GLY A 47 -9.22 -6.47 8.62
C GLY A 47 -10.56 -5.77 8.34
N TYR A 48 -10.58 -4.66 7.60
CA TYR A 48 -11.82 -3.96 7.28
C TYR A 48 -12.70 -4.81 6.36
N GLN A 49 -13.85 -5.24 6.86
CA GLN A 49 -14.76 -6.17 6.15
C GLN A 49 -14.05 -7.42 5.61
N GLY A 50 -13.01 -7.89 6.31
CA GLY A 50 -12.22 -9.06 5.90
C GLY A 50 -11.14 -8.78 4.86
N PHE A 51 -10.88 -7.53 4.51
CA PHE A 51 -9.78 -7.18 3.59
C PHE A 51 -8.41 -7.58 4.19
N PRO A 52 -7.56 -8.33 3.47
CA PRO A 52 -6.44 -9.04 4.11
C PRO A 52 -5.13 -8.23 4.20
N ALA A 53 -4.99 -7.15 3.43
CA ALA A 53 -3.74 -6.42 3.24
C ALA A 53 -3.79 -5.00 3.83
N THR A 54 -2.63 -4.33 3.88
CA THR A 54 -2.52 -2.95 4.39
C THR A 54 -2.68 -1.87 3.33
N ILE A 55 -2.47 -2.22 2.06
CA ILE A 55 -2.71 -1.37 0.89
C ILE A 55 -3.52 -2.11 -0.18
N CYS A 56 -4.15 -1.35 -1.07
CA CYS A 56 -4.65 -1.85 -2.34
C CYS A 56 -3.58 -1.63 -3.41
N VAL A 57 -3.36 -2.62 -4.27
CA VAL A 57 -2.52 -2.52 -5.46
C VAL A 57 -3.35 -2.96 -6.66
N SER A 58 -3.72 -2.01 -7.51
CA SER A 58 -4.57 -2.24 -8.68
C SER A 58 -3.75 -2.03 -9.95
N ILE A 59 -3.64 -3.06 -10.78
CA ILE A 59 -2.81 -3.05 -12.00
C ILE A 59 -3.71 -3.15 -13.23
N ASN A 60 -3.47 -2.25 -14.19
CA ASN A 60 -4.13 -2.22 -15.51
C ASN A 60 -5.66 -2.13 -15.43
N GLU A 61 -6.37 -3.22 -15.75
CA GLU A 61 -7.84 -3.28 -15.80
C GLU A 61 -8.50 -3.28 -14.42
N GLN A 62 -7.73 -3.48 -13.34
CA GLN A 62 -8.24 -3.44 -11.98
C GLN A 62 -8.63 -2.00 -11.63
N LEU A 63 -9.94 -1.77 -11.43
CA LEU A 63 -10.47 -0.43 -11.18
C LEU A 63 -9.99 0.16 -9.84
N ILE A 64 -10.30 -0.51 -8.73
CA ILE A 64 -9.92 -0.16 -7.36
C ILE A 64 -9.91 -1.43 -6.50
N HIS A 65 -9.43 -1.32 -5.26
CA HIS A 65 -9.42 -2.39 -4.25
C HIS A 65 -8.71 -3.69 -4.67
N GLY A 66 -7.73 -3.61 -5.58
CA GLY A 66 -6.88 -4.74 -5.90
C GLY A 66 -6.18 -5.28 -4.65
N ILE A 67 -6.45 -6.54 -4.30
CA ILE A 67 -5.81 -7.23 -3.17
C ILE A 67 -4.40 -7.64 -3.60
N PRO A 68 -3.35 -7.27 -2.85
CA PRO A 68 -2.00 -7.76 -3.10
C PRO A 68 -1.93 -9.30 -3.07
N THR A 69 -1.41 -9.89 -4.15
CA THR A 69 -1.08 -11.32 -4.27
C THR A 69 0.39 -11.47 -4.65
N ASP A 70 0.87 -12.68 -4.93
CA ASP A 70 2.22 -12.93 -5.46
C ASP A 70 2.49 -12.37 -6.88
N ARG A 71 1.64 -11.49 -7.41
CA ARG A 71 1.82 -10.85 -8.72
C ARG A 71 3.10 -10.02 -8.76
N VAL A 72 3.90 -10.24 -9.80
CA VAL A 72 5.09 -9.46 -10.11
C VAL A 72 4.75 -8.38 -11.14
N ILE A 73 5.17 -7.13 -10.86
CA ILE A 73 4.99 -5.99 -11.76
C ILE A 73 5.83 -6.21 -13.03
N LYS A 74 5.25 -5.92 -14.19
CA LYS A 74 5.91 -6.05 -15.49
C LYS A 74 6.17 -4.67 -16.13
N GLU A 75 7.12 -4.63 -17.05
CA GLU A 75 7.34 -3.44 -17.88
C GLU A 75 6.06 -3.08 -18.63
N GLY A 76 5.67 -1.80 -18.58
CA GLY A 76 4.44 -1.29 -19.19
C GLY A 76 3.18 -1.40 -18.33
N ASP A 77 3.21 -2.07 -17.17
CA ASP A 77 2.08 -2.08 -16.24
C ASP A 77 1.79 -0.67 -15.68
N ILE A 78 0.51 -0.30 -15.65
CA ILE A 78 0.04 0.88 -14.93
C ILE A 78 -0.43 0.44 -13.55
N VAL A 79 0.18 0.98 -12.51
CA VAL A 79 -0.06 0.57 -11.12
C VAL A 79 -0.63 1.73 -10.31
N SER A 80 -1.80 1.51 -9.72
CA SER A 80 -2.38 2.38 -8.70
C SER A 80 -2.17 1.77 -7.31
N VAL A 81 -1.88 2.62 -6.33
CA VAL A 81 -1.72 2.23 -4.93
C VAL A 81 -2.57 3.14 -4.06
N ASP A 82 -3.33 2.53 -3.16
CA ASP A 82 -4.15 3.22 -2.16
C ASP A 82 -3.89 2.61 -0.78
N GLY A 83 -3.91 3.45 0.25
CA GLY A 83 -3.65 3.05 1.62
C GLY A 83 -4.12 4.11 2.60
N GLY A 84 -4.16 3.74 3.88
CA GLY A 84 -4.46 4.69 4.95
C GLY A 84 -3.71 4.38 6.24
N CYS A 85 -3.78 5.35 7.15
CA CYS A 85 -3.01 5.42 8.39
C CYS A 85 -3.95 5.92 9.49
N ILE A 86 -4.12 5.13 10.54
CA ILE A 86 -4.80 5.51 11.78
C ILE A 86 -3.72 5.92 12.77
N TYR A 87 -3.78 7.14 13.30
CA TYR A 87 -2.86 7.64 14.33
C TYR A 87 -3.67 8.24 15.47
N GLN A 88 -3.61 7.60 16.64
CA GLN A 88 -4.32 8.02 17.87
C GLN A 88 -5.81 8.33 17.65
N GLY A 89 -6.50 7.50 16.86
CA GLY A 89 -7.92 7.64 16.53
C GLY A 89 -8.30 6.87 15.29
#